data_AF-A0A378VYV9-F1
#
_entry.id   AF-A0A378VYV9-F1
#
_cell.length_a   1.000
_cell.length_b   1.000
_cell.length_c   1.000
_cell.angle_alpha   90.00
_cell.angle_beta   90.00
_cell.angle_gamma   90.00
#
_symmetry.space_group_name_H-M   'P 1'
#
loop_
_entity.id
_entity.type
_entity.pdbx_description
1 polymer ?
#
loop_
_entity_poly.entity_id
_entity_poly.type
_entity_poly.pdbx_seq_one_letter_code
_entity_poly.pdbx_strand_id
1 'polypeptide(L)' 'MLYYWIKQPELLVASHIKPWREDKDNRLNPRNGLCLNALHDKAFDRGLLGIDENFKIIFLHYWQKQKDLMIYLNHMKIG' A
#
# COMPACT_ATOMS: atom_id res chain seq x y z
N MET A 1 20.89 7.55 5.63
CA MET A 1 19.47 7.20 5.82
C MET A 1 18.66 8.50 5.86
N LEU A 2 18.38 9.07 4.69
CA LEU A 2 17.76 10.40 4.51
C LEU A 2 16.31 10.24 4.06
N TYR A 3 15.39 9.97 4.99
CA TYR A 3 13.95 10.11 4.72
C TYR A 3 13.24 10.62 5.97
N TYR A 4 13.61 11.82 6.43
CA TYR A 4 12.75 12.58 7.30
C TYR A 4 11.79 13.38 6.41
N TRP A 5 10.58 12.83 6.22
CA TRP A 5 9.32 13.54 5.92
C TRP A 5 9.30 14.38 4.63
N ILE A 6 8.96 13.73 3.51
CA ILE A 6 8.44 14.44 2.34
C ILE A 6 7.11 15.07 2.77
N LYS A 7 7.07 16.39 2.89
CA LYS A 7 5.86 17.15 3.28
C LYS A 7 5.29 18.00 2.14
N GLN A 8 6.01 18.08 1.02
CA GLN A 8 5.61 18.78 -0.19
C GLN A 8 4.45 18.02 -0.83
N PRO A 9 3.21 18.56 -0.78
CA PRO A 9 2.03 17.84 -1.27
C PRO A 9 2.14 17.43 -2.74
N GLU A 10 2.89 18.17 -3.56
CA GLU A 10 3.13 17.91 -4.98
C GLU A 10 3.93 16.62 -5.22
N LEU A 11 4.62 16.13 -4.19
CA LEU A 11 5.40 14.88 -4.23
C LEU A 11 4.67 13.70 -3.61
N LEU A 12 3.42 13.91 -3.16
CA LEU A 12 2.63 12.92 -2.45
C LEU A 12 1.47 12.42 -3.32
N VAL A 13 1.16 11.14 -3.14
CA VAL A 13 0.09 10.40 -3.81
C VAL A 13 -0.80 9.80 -2.71
N ALA A 14 -2.11 9.95 -2.89
CA ALA A 14 -3.11 9.26 -2.07
C ALA A 14 -3.34 7.86 -2.67
N SER A 15 -2.58 6.87 -2.18
CA SER A 15 -2.63 5.49 -2.64
C SER A 15 -3.71 4.71 -1.86
N HIS A 16 -4.50 3.87 -2.53
CA HIS A 16 -5.56 3.10 -1.87
C HIS A 16 -5.01 1.79 -1.30
N ILE A 17 -5.35 1.48 -0.03
CA ILE A 17 -4.97 0.20 0.60
C ILE A 17 -5.68 -0.96 -0.12
N LYS A 18 -7.00 -0.88 -0.24
CA LYS A 18 -7.80 -1.74 -1.13
C LYS A 18 -8.00 -1.06 -2.48
N PRO A 19 -7.72 -1.73 -3.61
CA PRO A 19 -7.80 -1.11 -4.93
C PRO A 19 -9.15 -0.45 -5.20
N TRP A 20 -9.14 0.75 -5.79
CA TRP A 20 -10.33 1.54 -6.12
C TRP A 20 -11.43 0.75 -6.87
N ARG A 21 -11.02 -0.20 -7.72
CA ARG A 21 -11.95 -1.01 -8.51
C ARG A 21 -12.70 -2.04 -7.67
N GLU A 22 -12.15 -2.50 -6.55
CA GLU A 22 -12.63 -3.64 -5.78
C GLU A 22 -13.58 -3.27 -4.64
N ASP A 23 -13.37 -2.12 -3.98
CA ASP A 23 -14.16 -1.70 -2.82
C ASP A 23 -14.89 -0.38 -3.11
N LYS A 24 -16.10 -0.47 -3.69
CA LYS A 24 -16.88 0.71 -4.10
C LYS A 24 -17.30 1.59 -2.91
N ASP A 25 -17.64 0.97 -1.79
CA ASP A 25 -18.18 1.65 -0.61
C ASP A 25 -17.09 2.44 0.12
N ASN A 26 -15.83 1.98 0.04
CA ASN A 26 -14.69 2.63 0.69
C ASN A 26 -13.84 3.52 -0.22
N ARG A 27 -14.30 3.84 -1.45
CA ARG A 27 -13.57 4.72 -2.38
C ARG A 27 -13.22 6.08 -1.79
N LEU A 28 -14.16 6.64 -1.05
CA LEU A 28 -14.04 7.95 -0.41
C LEU A 28 -13.67 7.85 1.08
N ASN A 29 -13.44 6.63 1.59
CA ASN A 29 -13.05 6.43 2.98
C ASN A 29 -11.56 6.77 3.15
N PRO A 30 -11.19 7.83 3.88
CA PRO A 30 -9.79 8.21 4.06
C PRO A 30 -8.98 7.16 4.82
N ARG A 31 -9.63 6.25 5.58
CA ARG A 31 -8.96 5.13 6.24
C ARG A 31 -8.47 4.06 5.26
N ASN A 32 -9.00 4.04 4.04
CA ASN A 32 -8.53 3.19 2.95
C ASN A 32 -7.43 3.85 2.12
N GLY A 33 -6.77 4.90 2.64
CA GLY A 33 -5.75 5.67 1.94
C GLY A 33 -4.42 5.73 2.71
N LEU A 34 -3.31 5.69 1.97
CA LEU A 34 -1.95 5.97 2.44
C LEU A 34 -1.39 7.18 1.70
N CYS A 35 -0.66 8.03 2.41
CA CYS A 35 0.05 9.15 1.82
C CYS A 35 1.50 8.73 1.53
N LEU A 36 1.80 8.48 0.26
CA LEU A 36 3.08 7.93 -0.19
C LEU A 36 3.71 8.86 -1.22
N ASN A 37 5.04 8.79 -1.38
CA ASN A 37 5.65 9.38 -2.57
C ASN A 37 5.44 8.46 -3.79
N ALA A 38 5.71 8.97 -4.99
CA ALA A 38 5.48 8.24 -6.24
C ALA A 38 6.21 6.89 -6.35
N LEU A 39 7.40 6.76 -5.76
CA LEU A 39 8.16 5.50 -5.78
C LEU A 39 7.50 4.43 -4.90
N HIS A 40 7.14 4.81 -3.67
CA HIS A 40 6.50 3.91 -2.73
C HIS A 40 5.08 3.53 -3.17
N ASP A 41 4.32 4.46 -3.74
CA ASP A 41 3.01 4.20 -4.36
C ASP A 41 3.12 3.08 -5.41
N LYS A 42 4.05 3.23 -6.36
CA LYS A 42 4.23 2.24 -7.43
C LYS A 42 4.73 0.89 -6.92
N ALA A 43 5.56 0.87 -5.87
CA ALA A 43 5.99 -0.38 -5.24
C ALA A 43 4.84 -1.06 -4.49
N PHE A 44 4.00 -0.29 -3.80
CA PHE A 44 2.83 -0.78 -3.06
C PHE A 44 1.76 -1.34 -4.02
N ASP A 45 1.36 -0.58 -5.03
CA ASP A 45 0.41 -1.00 -6.07
C ASP A 45 0.82 -2.29 -6.79
N ARG A 46 2.13 -2.50 -6.96
CA ARG A 46 2.68 -3.69 -7.61
C ARG A 46 2.87 -4.87 -6.66
N GLY A 47 2.56 -4.70 -5.37
CA GLY A 47 2.77 -5.72 -4.35
C GLY A 47 4.25 -6.02 -4.12
N LEU A 48 5.15 -5.04 -4.29
CA LEU A 48 6.58 -5.17 -3.96
C LEU A 48 6.88 -4.67 -2.54
N LEU A 49 6.01 -3.78 -2.05
CA LEU A 49 6.07 -3.17 -0.73
C LEU A 49 4.70 -3.34 -0.07
N GLY A 50 4.68 -3.67 1.22
CA GLY A 50 3.46 -3.74 2.03
C GLY A 50 3.70 -3.20 3.44
N ILE A 51 2.63 -3.08 4.21
CA ILE A 51 2.67 -2.68 5.63
C ILE A 51 1.91 -3.74 6.43
N ASP A 52 2.53 -4.30 7.46
CA ASP A 52 1.87 -5.26 8.34
C ASP A 52 1.02 -4.57 9.43
N GLU A 53 0.28 -5.36 10.22
CA GLU A 53 -0.56 -4.87 11.32
C GLU A 53 0.20 -4.19 12.45
N ASN A 54 1.53 -4.39 12.52
CA ASN A 54 2.43 -3.75 13.47
C ASN A 54 3.10 -2.50 12.87
N PHE A 55 2.58 -2.00 11.73
CA PHE A 55 3.10 -0.85 10.98
C PHE A 55 4.55 -1.01 10.50
N LYS A 56 5.01 -2.25 10.29
CA LYS A 56 6.33 -2.52 9.72
C LYS A 56 6.23 -2.63 8.21
N ILE A 57 7.22 -2.06 7.54
CA ILE A 57 7.38 -2.23 6.08
C ILE A 57 7.85 -3.64 5.80
N ILE A 58 7.11 -4.35 4.95
CA ILE A 58 7.50 -5.63 4.40
C ILE A 58 7.83 -5.45 2.93
N PHE A 59 8.93 -6.08 2.49
CA PHE A 59 9.27 -6.16 1.09
C PHE A 59 9.02 -7.58 0.64
N LEU A 60 8.23 -7.73 -0.43
CA LEU A 60 8.08 -9.02 -1.07
C LEU A 60 9.36 -9.26 -1.85
N HIS A 61 10.20 -10.17 -1.36
CA HIS A 61 11.29 -10.70 -2.16
C HIS A 61 10.62 -11.33 -3.39
N TYR A 62 10.91 -10.80 -4.59
CA TYR A 62 10.59 -11.52 -5.82
C TYR A 62 10.99 -12.99 -5.60
N TRP A 63 10.18 -13.94 -6.05
CA TRP A 63 10.37 -15.40 -5.92
C TRP A 63 9.54 -16.16 -4.87
N GLN A 64 8.25 -15.87 -4.71
CA GLN A 64 7.28 -16.94 -4.41
C GLN A 64 5.86 -16.64 -4.96
N LYS A 65 5.54 -17.39 -6.03
CA LYS A 65 4.24 -17.69 -6.66
C LYS A 65 3.07 -16.70 -6.47
N GLN A 66 2.54 -16.26 -7.62
CA GLN A 66 1.26 -15.55 -7.86
C GLN A 66 0.01 -16.02 -7.07
N LYS A 67 0.03 -17.15 -6.36
CA LYS A 67 -1.10 -17.60 -5.52
C LYS A 67 -1.08 -17.05 -4.09
N ASP A 68 0.10 -16.74 -3.55
CA ASP A 68 0.22 -16.38 -2.12
C ASP A 68 0.03 -14.86 -1.88
N LEU A 69 0.26 -14.02 -2.90
CA LEU A 69 -0.04 -12.57 -2.84
C LEU A 69 -1.54 -12.29 -2.65
N MET A 70 -2.41 -13.11 -3.26
CA MET A 70 -3.86 -12.98 -3.11
C MET A 70 -4.34 -13.31 -1.70
N ILE A 71 -3.60 -14.13 -0.95
CA ILE A 71 -3.89 -14.40 0.46
C ILE A 71 -3.46 -13.20 1.32
N TYR A 72 -2.30 -12.61 1.04
CA TYR A 72 -1.81 -11.42 1.77
C TYR A 72 -2.69 -10.19 1.59
N LEU A 73 -3.16 -9.90 0.37
CA LEU A 73 -4.09 -8.80 0.12
C LEU A 73 -5.47 -9.02 0.77
N ASN A 74 -5.91 -10.28 0.88
CA ASN A 74 -7.14 -10.62 1.61
C ASN A 74 -6.98 -10.56 3.14
N HIS A 75 -5.75 -10.69 3.66
CA HIS A 75 -5.44 -10.56 5.09
C HIS A 75 -5.16 -9.12 5.53
N MET A 76 -4.81 -8.20 4.62
CA MET A 76 -4.88 -6.75 4.86
C MET A 76 -6.32 -6.20 4.87
N LYS A 77 -7.33 -7.05 5.14
CA LYS A 77 -8.60 -6.63 5.72
C LYS A 77 -8.34 -6.07 7.13
N ILE A 78 -7.73 -4.89 7.17
CA ILE A 78 -7.97 -3.95 8.27
C ILE A 78 -9.49 -3.77 8.26
N GLY A 79 -10.11 -4.16 9.37
CA GLY A 79 -11.56 -4.24 9.55
C GLY A 79 -12.33 -3.01 9.12
#